data_AF-A0A2H6ACU5-F1
#
_entry.id   AF-A0A2H6ACU5-F1
#
_cell.length_a   1.000
_cell.length_b   1.000
_cell.length_c   1.000
_cell.angle_alpha   90.00
_cell.angle_beta   90.00
_cell.angle_gamma   90.00
#
_symmetry.space_group_name_H-M   'P 1'
#
loop_
_entity.id
_entity.type
_entity.pdbx_description
1 polymer ?
#
loop_
_entity_poly.entity_id
_entity_poly.type
_entity_poly.pdbx_seq_one_letter_code
_entity_poly.pdbx_strand_id
1 'polypeptide(L)'
;MNAGNDTIILRNINQQVNQILGDISINFGRGGASLWVEGVMNFIGKVNVLAGNGSFFSKWTNFSITGPVNIDATHSPRALIQIQVGSATNAVGQFSNLTIRTGRGNDTITLRGKFFENQAPPVLEPLTVGNNLVLDTGSGNDDVRTEFLDVLGSADLRLGSGADKLDMLEGQFNGTAAFLLGGGNDSLSMQGTVFQKGADILSGGALPDQDNISLTGLNINGNLKIITGDDDDSVFLSGTFVSGLPGTTQGQLSIQTGRGQDYVSLVNVSIARDMVILLGPENDSANFSYVDVGGKGTLDGGPGTNLLSRIGLRVPRGLAISNFP
;
A
#
# COMPACT_ATOMS: atom_id res chain seq x y z
N MET A 1 -9.05 27.76 16.36
CA MET A 1 -9.90 27.48 17.54
C MET A 1 -8.98 27.50 18.78
N ASN A 2 -9.51 27.68 20.00
CA ASN A 2 -8.72 27.82 21.24
C ASN A 2 -8.19 26.45 21.71
N ALA A 3 -7.24 26.43 22.66
CA ALA A 3 -6.73 25.17 23.24
C ALA A 3 -7.88 24.35 23.86
N GLY A 4 -8.29 23.27 23.19
CA GLY A 4 -9.40 22.40 23.57
C GLY A 4 -9.54 21.20 22.63
N ASN A 5 -10.47 20.30 22.91
CA ASN A 5 -10.82 19.20 22.00
C ASN A 5 -11.95 19.67 21.08
N ASP A 6 -11.62 20.08 19.87
CA ASP A 6 -12.59 20.61 18.91
C ASP A 6 -13.20 19.50 18.07
N THR A 7 -14.49 19.61 17.74
CA THR A 7 -15.19 18.68 16.85
C THR A 7 -15.90 19.43 15.73
N ILE A 8 -15.65 19.03 14.49
CA ILE A 8 -16.39 19.50 13.32
C ILE A 8 -17.13 18.33 12.69
N ILE A 9 -18.39 18.57 12.33
CA ILE A 9 -19.25 17.58 11.67
C ILE A 9 -19.75 18.19 10.36
N LEU A 10 -19.38 17.58 9.25
CA LEU A 10 -19.92 17.84 7.92
C LEU A 10 -20.89 16.70 7.60
N ARG A 11 -22.20 16.96 7.71
CA ARG A 11 -23.21 15.90 7.55
C ARG A 11 -24.33 16.30 6.60
N ASN A 12 -24.77 15.35 5.77
CA ASN A 12 -25.92 15.47 4.87
C ASN A 12 -25.83 16.68 3.93
N ILE A 13 -24.62 16.98 3.48
CA ILE A 13 -24.37 18.08 2.57
C ILE A 13 -24.67 17.60 1.15
N ASN A 14 -25.59 18.31 0.49
CA ASN A 14 -25.88 18.17 -0.93
C ASN A 14 -26.25 16.75 -1.37
N GLN A 15 -27.19 16.14 -0.64
CA GLN A 15 -27.79 14.83 -0.94
C GLN A 15 -28.61 14.79 -2.26
N GLN A 16 -28.63 15.88 -3.04
CA GLN A 16 -29.33 15.98 -4.32
C GLN A 16 -28.36 16.29 -5.47
N VAL A 17 -28.85 16.35 -6.70
CA VAL A 17 -28.06 16.47 -7.94
C VAL A 17 -27.38 17.84 -8.11
N ASN A 18 -27.69 18.81 -7.26
CA ASN A 18 -27.00 20.11 -7.31
C ASN A 18 -25.51 19.91 -6.99
N GLN A 19 -24.65 20.79 -7.49
CA GLN A 19 -23.22 20.75 -7.18
C GLN A 19 -22.93 21.82 -6.13
N ILE A 20 -22.15 21.47 -5.10
CA ILE A 20 -21.53 22.50 -4.26
C ILE A 20 -20.18 22.83 -4.87
N LEU A 21 -20.00 24.11 -5.17
CA LEU A 21 -18.73 24.66 -5.64
C LEU A 21 -18.06 25.41 -4.49
N GLY A 22 -16.77 25.17 -4.28
CA GLY A 22 -15.93 25.97 -3.38
C GLY A 22 -15.03 25.13 -2.49
N ASP A 23 -14.03 25.78 -1.90
CA ASP A 23 -13.05 25.10 -1.06
C ASP A 23 -13.47 25.10 0.42
N ILE A 24 -13.28 23.96 1.08
CA ILE A 24 -13.39 23.83 2.54
C ILE A 24 -11.97 23.81 3.10
N SER A 25 -11.69 24.72 4.04
CA SER A 25 -10.45 24.70 4.82
C SER A 25 -10.78 24.67 6.31
N ILE A 26 -10.35 23.61 6.98
CA ILE A 26 -10.53 23.38 8.40
C ILE A 26 -9.16 23.44 9.07
N ASN A 27 -9.00 24.29 10.08
CA ASN A 27 -7.80 24.39 10.89
C ASN A 27 -8.18 24.36 12.37
N PHE A 28 -7.84 23.25 13.03
CA PHE A 28 -8.17 23.04 14.45
C PHE A 28 -7.28 23.84 15.41
N GLY A 29 -6.10 24.31 14.98
CA GLY A 29 -5.23 25.14 15.81
C GLY A 29 -4.50 24.36 16.90
N ARG A 30 -4.87 24.53 18.18
CA ARG A 30 -4.20 23.87 19.32
C ARG A 30 -5.17 22.94 20.03
N GLY A 31 -4.67 21.80 20.53
CA GLY A 31 -5.43 20.79 21.24
C GLY A 31 -5.83 19.62 20.34
N GLY A 32 -6.62 18.70 20.89
CA GLY A 32 -7.14 17.56 20.15
C GLY A 32 -8.23 17.97 19.16
N ALA A 33 -8.45 17.13 18.16
CA ALA A 33 -9.38 17.44 17.09
C ALA A 33 -10.14 16.20 16.60
N SER A 34 -11.39 16.40 16.21
CA SER A 34 -12.24 15.38 15.61
C SER A 34 -12.98 15.93 14.40
N LEU A 35 -12.87 15.25 13.27
CA LEU A 35 -13.62 15.56 12.05
C LEU A 35 -14.50 14.39 11.65
N TRP A 36 -15.79 14.65 11.48
CA TRP A 36 -16.77 13.68 10.99
C TRP A 36 -17.34 14.16 9.66
N VAL A 37 -17.18 13.37 8.61
CA VAL A 37 -17.73 13.63 7.28
C VAL A 37 -18.68 12.51 6.91
N GLU A 38 -19.96 12.81 6.76
CA GLU A 38 -20.99 11.81 6.51
C GLU A 38 -22.05 12.30 5.53
N GLY A 39 -22.25 11.57 4.43
CA GLY A 39 -23.25 11.99 3.45
C GLY A 39 -22.91 13.34 2.86
N VAL A 40 -21.70 13.48 2.31
CA VAL A 40 -21.30 14.69 1.57
C VAL A 40 -21.20 14.33 0.10
N MET A 41 -22.18 14.74 -0.69
CA MET A 41 -22.33 14.29 -2.08
C MET A 41 -22.12 15.43 -3.08
N ASN A 42 -21.68 15.08 -4.30
CA ASN A 42 -21.53 16.01 -5.42
C ASN A 42 -20.74 17.29 -5.06
N PHE A 43 -19.72 17.17 -4.20
CA PHE A 43 -18.89 18.28 -3.78
C PHE A 43 -17.75 18.48 -4.80
N ILE A 44 -17.60 19.72 -5.27
CA ILE A 44 -16.58 20.14 -6.22
C ILE A 44 -15.78 21.27 -5.60
N GLY A 45 -14.57 20.92 -5.17
CA GLY A 45 -13.66 21.86 -4.54
C GLY A 45 -12.65 21.13 -3.68
N LYS A 46 -11.64 21.87 -3.22
CA LYS A 46 -10.59 21.35 -2.37
C LYS A 46 -11.08 21.24 -0.94
N VAL A 47 -10.80 20.12 -0.28
CA VAL A 47 -10.94 20.00 1.18
C VAL A 47 -9.55 19.94 1.79
N ASN A 48 -9.23 20.91 2.66
CA ASN A 48 -8.00 20.91 3.44
C ASN A 48 -8.35 20.81 4.91
N VAL A 49 -7.72 19.86 5.59
CA VAL A 49 -7.84 19.66 7.03
C VAL A 49 -6.45 19.75 7.61
N LEU A 50 -6.24 20.71 8.52
CA LEU A 50 -5.05 20.82 9.34
C LEU A 50 -5.43 20.49 10.79
N ALA A 51 -4.90 19.38 11.28
CA ALA A 51 -5.10 18.95 12.66
C ALA A 51 -4.41 19.87 13.67
N GLY A 52 -4.86 19.81 14.91
CA GLY A 52 -4.19 20.46 16.02
C GLY A 52 -2.98 19.67 16.52
N ASN A 53 -2.32 20.21 17.56
CA ASN A 53 -1.17 19.57 18.21
C ASN A 53 -1.53 18.54 19.30
N GLY A 54 -2.81 18.25 19.49
CA GLY A 54 -3.29 17.09 20.26
C GLY A 54 -3.69 15.94 19.35
N SER A 55 -4.25 14.87 19.92
CA SER A 55 -4.69 13.70 19.15
C SER A 55 -5.76 14.07 18.13
N PHE A 56 -5.64 13.52 16.92
CA PHE A 56 -6.54 13.77 15.82
C PHE A 56 -7.34 12.53 15.47
N PHE A 57 -8.66 12.69 15.33
CA PHE A 57 -9.55 11.67 14.82
C PHE A 57 -10.27 12.19 13.59
N SER A 58 -10.34 11.36 12.54
CA SER A 58 -11.14 11.67 11.36
C SER A 58 -11.92 10.46 10.90
N LYS A 59 -13.21 10.65 10.65
CA LYS A 59 -14.08 9.61 10.10
C LYS A 59 -14.84 10.13 8.89
N TRP A 60 -14.74 9.40 7.78
CA TRP A 60 -15.40 9.72 6.52
C TRP A 60 -16.26 8.54 6.08
N THR A 61 -17.52 8.81 5.78
CA THR A 61 -18.52 7.82 5.40
C THR A 61 -19.43 8.37 4.32
N ASN A 62 -19.70 7.60 3.27
CA ASN A 62 -20.66 7.95 2.23
C ASN A 62 -20.44 9.38 1.65
N PHE A 63 -19.39 9.54 0.85
CA PHE A 63 -18.98 10.82 0.31
C PHE A 63 -18.61 10.74 -1.17
N SER A 64 -18.80 11.86 -1.86
CA SER A 64 -18.39 12.05 -3.25
C SER A 64 -17.77 13.42 -3.42
N ILE A 65 -16.44 13.46 -3.40
CA ILE A 65 -15.65 14.68 -3.51
C ILE A 65 -14.78 14.60 -4.77
N THR A 66 -15.11 15.45 -5.73
CA THR A 66 -14.43 15.49 -7.03
C THR A 66 -13.22 16.42 -7.05
N GLY A 67 -12.99 17.21 -6.00
CA GLY A 67 -11.75 17.95 -5.81
C GLY A 67 -10.75 17.22 -4.92
N PRO A 68 -9.55 17.78 -4.70
CA PRO A 68 -8.52 17.14 -3.89
C PRO A 68 -8.84 17.23 -2.39
N VAL A 69 -8.59 16.15 -1.67
CA VAL A 69 -8.71 16.09 -0.21
C VAL A 69 -7.33 15.94 0.41
N ASN A 70 -6.96 16.87 1.27
CA ASN A 70 -5.70 16.87 2.01
C ASN A 70 -6.02 16.83 3.51
N ILE A 71 -5.57 15.77 4.17
CA ILE A 71 -5.62 15.63 5.62
C ILE A 71 -4.17 15.71 6.12
N ASP A 72 -3.84 16.81 6.79
CA ASP A 72 -2.54 17.04 7.40
C ASP A 72 -2.67 16.94 8.93
N ALA A 73 -2.22 15.82 9.45
CA ALA A 73 -2.13 15.53 10.87
C ALA A 73 -0.67 15.48 11.37
N THR A 74 0.28 16.08 10.64
CA THR A 74 1.72 16.04 10.95
C THR A 74 2.08 16.64 12.32
N HIS A 75 1.22 17.51 12.86
CA HIS A 75 1.41 18.14 14.17
C HIS A 75 0.79 17.35 15.31
N SER A 76 -0.04 16.34 15.00
CA SER A 76 -0.69 15.51 16.00
C SER A 76 0.30 14.44 16.49
N PRO A 77 0.37 14.19 17.82
CA PRO A 77 1.19 13.11 18.37
C PRO A 77 0.58 11.72 18.16
N ARG A 78 -0.64 11.68 17.60
CA ARG A 78 -1.38 10.48 17.21
C ARG A 78 -2.56 10.87 16.33
N ALA A 79 -2.72 10.18 15.22
CA ALA A 79 -3.81 10.32 14.26
C ALA A 79 -4.53 8.97 14.09
N LEU A 80 -5.86 9.00 14.14
CA LEU A 80 -6.72 7.89 13.76
C LEU A 80 -7.64 8.36 12.63
N ILE A 81 -7.39 7.89 11.42
CA ILE A 81 -8.11 8.31 10.22
C ILE A 81 -8.83 7.09 9.63
N GLN A 82 -10.15 7.17 9.56
CA GLN A 82 -11.00 6.13 9.03
C GLN A 82 -11.81 6.67 7.86
N ILE A 83 -11.60 6.12 6.67
CA ILE A 83 -12.32 6.49 5.47
C ILE A 83 -12.97 5.24 4.91
N GLN A 84 -14.30 5.26 4.82
CA GLN A 84 -15.04 4.11 4.34
C GLN A 84 -16.20 4.50 3.42
N VAL A 85 -16.50 3.63 2.45
CA VAL A 85 -17.77 3.69 1.71
C VAL A 85 -18.93 3.47 2.71
N GLY A 86 -20.06 4.14 2.46
CA GLY A 86 -21.24 4.05 3.32
C GLY A 86 -21.85 2.65 3.40
N SER A 87 -22.81 2.46 4.31
CA SER A 87 -23.48 1.16 4.53
C SER A 87 -24.74 0.95 3.69
N ALA A 88 -25.14 1.93 2.88
CA ALA A 88 -26.30 1.84 2.01
C ALA A 88 -25.88 1.36 0.62
N THR A 89 -26.80 0.74 -0.11
CA THR A 89 -26.58 0.34 -1.50
C THR A 89 -26.54 1.58 -2.39
N ASN A 90 -25.54 1.70 -3.26
CA ASN A 90 -25.10 2.90 -3.98
C ASN A 90 -24.39 3.93 -3.09
N ALA A 91 -23.79 3.51 -1.98
CA ALA A 91 -22.94 4.42 -1.24
C ALA A 91 -21.71 4.74 -2.09
N VAL A 92 -21.27 5.98 -1.99
CA VAL A 92 -20.07 6.42 -2.72
C VAL A 92 -18.98 6.68 -1.71
N GLY A 93 -17.76 6.28 -2.05
CA GLY A 93 -16.54 6.78 -1.42
C GLY A 93 -15.61 7.13 -2.55
N GLN A 94 -15.59 8.40 -2.96
CA GLN A 94 -14.70 8.84 -4.04
C GLN A 94 -14.00 10.14 -3.74
N PHE A 95 -12.73 10.17 -4.09
CA PHE A 95 -11.86 11.35 -4.14
C PHE A 95 -11.29 11.53 -5.55
N SER A 96 -11.02 12.76 -5.98
CA SER A 96 -10.12 12.93 -7.13
C SER A 96 -8.67 12.69 -6.75
N ASN A 97 -8.22 13.22 -5.62
CA ASN A 97 -6.91 12.98 -5.04
C ASN A 97 -7.10 12.86 -3.54
N LEU A 98 -6.40 11.92 -2.93
CA LEU A 98 -6.36 11.78 -1.49
C LEU A 98 -4.92 11.90 -1.03
N THR A 99 -4.66 12.87 -0.17
CA THR A 99 -3.39 13.00 0.52
C THR A 99 -3.64 12.97 2.01
N ILE A 100 -3.00 12.03 2.70
CA ILE A 100 -2.99 11.93 4.15
C ILE A 100 -1.54 12.00 4.59
N ARG A 101 -1.23 12.95 5.47
CA ARG A 101 0.07 13.04 6.13
C ARG A 101 -0.13 12.97 7.63
N THR A 102 0.56 12.06 8.30
CA THR A 102 0.63 12.02 9.76
C THR A 102 2.08 12.26 10.18
N GLY A 103 2.31 12.30 11.49
CA GLY A 103 3.43 13.04 12.06
C GLY A 103 4.37 12.15 12.85
N ARG A 104 4.58 12.53 14.11
CA ARG A 104 5.22 11.63 15.07
C ARG A 104 4.14 10.90 15.84
N GLY A 105 4.41 9.65 16.18
CA GLY A 105 3.55 8.83 17.03
C GLY A 105 3.00 7.64 16.27
N ASN A 106 2.27 6.78 16.99
CA ASN A 106 1.71 5.56 16.40
C ASN A 106 0.36 5.87 15.80
N ASP A 107 0.33 6.07 14.50
CA ASP A 107 -0.83 6.48 13.74
C ASP A 107 -1.58 5.28 13.17
N THR A 108 -2.85 5.49 12.84
CA THR A 108 -3.69 4.45 12.25
C THR A 108 -4.52 5.02 11.12
N ILE A 109 -4.36 4.47 9.93
CA ILE A 109 -5.10 4.88 8.73
C ILE A 109 -5.84 3.67 8.18
N THR A 110 -7.16 3.77 8.04
CA THR A 110 -7.98 2.75 7.40
C THR A 110 -8.72 3.33 6.22
N LEU A 111 -8.50 2.75 5.03
CA LEU A 111 -9.16 3.08 3.78
C LEU A 111 -9.97 1.87 3.30
N ARG A 112 -11.30 1.96 3.27
CA ARG A 112 -12.15 0.78 3.09
C ARG A 112 -13.30 1.01 2.10
N GLY A 113 -13.36 0.22 1.03
CA GLY A 113 -14.57 0.00 0.24
C GLY A 113 -15.57 -0.89 0.98
N LYS A 114 -16.66 -1.27 0.31
CA LYS A 114 -17.73 -2.05 0.92
C LYS A 114 -18.09 -3.25 0.07
N PHE A 115 -18.08 -4.43 0.69
CA PHE A 115 -18.61 -5.66 0.10
C PHE A 115 -19.96 -6.00 0.73
N PHE A 116 -20.99 -6.11 -0.11
CA PHE A 116 -22.35 -6.47 0.26
C PHE A 116 -22.62 -7.94 -0.08
N GLU A 117 -22.12 -8.83 0.78
CA GLU A 117 -22.24 -10.29 0.62
C GLU A 117 -23.70 -10.78 0.63
N ASN A 118 -24.57 -10.09 1.37
CA ASN A 118 -25.99 -10.47 1.52
C ASN A 118 -26.89 -10.05 0.34
N GLN A 119 -26.31 -9.56 -0.76
CA GLN A 119 -27.04 -9.22 -1.97
C GLN A 119 -26.82 -10.27 -3.06
N ALA A 120 -27.81 -10.47 -3.92
CA ALA A 120 -27.74 -11.40 -5.05
C ALA A 120 -27.91 -10.64 -6.37
N PRO A 121 -26.86 -10.47 -7.19
CA PRO A 121 -25.47 -10.90 -6.93
C PRO A 121 -24.79 -10.05 -5.82
N PRO A 122 -23.73 -10.55 -5.18
CA PRO A 122 -22.93 -9.76 -4.25
C PRO A 122 -22.43 -8.49 -4.94
N VAL A 123 -22.50 -7.37 -4.23
CA VAL A 123 -22.11 -6.06 -4.77
C VAL A 123 -20.84 -5.59 -4.07
N LEU A 124 -19.84 -5.20 -4.86
CA LEU A 124 -18.63 -4.54 -4.39
C LEU A 124 -18.70 -3.05 -4.73
N GLU A 125 -18.56 -2.20 -3.72
CA GLU A 125 -18.43 -0.75 -3.87
C GLU A 125 -17.05 -0.32 -3.39
N PRO A 126 -16.05 -0.18 -4.29
CA PRO A 126 -14.70 0.18 -3.88
C PRO A 126 -14.63 1.62 -3.38
N LEU A 127 -13.70 1.88 -2.45
CA LEU A 127 -13.25 3.24 -2.18
C LEU A 127 -12.38 3.68 -3.36
N THR A 128 -12.77 4.75 -4.06
CA THR A 128 -12.10 5.17 -5.30
C THR A 128 -11.29 6.45 -5.11
N VAL A 129 -10.03 6.43 -5.54
CA VAL A 129 -9.18 7.61 -5.73
C VAL A 129 -8.91 7.78 -7.22
N GLY A 130 -9.51 8.80 -7.83
CA GLY A 130 -9.53 8.97 -9.28
C GLY A 130 -8.19 9.34 -9.91
N ASN A 131 -7.29 9.97 -9.16
CA ASN A 131 -5.94 10.33 -9.59
C ASN A 131 -4.95 9.78 -8.57
N ASN A 132 -4.43 10.62 -7.68
CA ASN A 132 -3.29 10.25 -6.84
C ASN A 132 -3.72 9.94 -5.41
N LEU A 133 -3.22 8.81 -4.90
CA LEU A 133 -3.20 8.49 -3.48
C LEU A 133 -1.79 8.74 -2.94
N VAL A 134 -1.70 9.58 -1.91
CA VAL A 134 -0.46 9.81 -1.16
C VAL A 134 -0.74 9.56 0.31
N LEU A 135 -0.03 8.61 0.91
CA LEU A 135 0.02 8.38 2.35
C LEU A 135 1.45 8.58 2.83
N ASP A 136 1.63 9.29 3.93
CA ASP A 136 2.94 9.59 4.54
C ASP A 136 2.76 9.61 6.06
N THR A 137 3.16 8.56 6.77
CA THR A 137 2.86 8.44 8.21
C THR A 137 3.93 8.99 9.15
N GLY A 138 5.13 9.28 8.63
CA GLY A 138 6.16 10.01 9.36
C GLY A 138 7.01 9.10 10.24
N SER A 139 6.89 9.19 11.56
CA SER A 139 7.69 8.36 12.47
C SER A 139 6.86 7.82 13.62
N GLY A 140 7.04 6.56 13.99
CA GLY A 140 6.27 5.85 14.99
C GLY A 140 5.99 4.44 14.50
N ASN A 141 5.19 3.68 15.24
CA ASN A 141 4.74 2.37 14.75
C ASN A 141 3.34 2.55 14.17
N ASP A 142 3.26 2.71 12.85
CA ASP A 142 2.04 3.07 12.14
C ASP A 142 1.31 1.83 11.61
N ASP A 143 -0.03 1.88 11.61
CA ASP A 143 -0.89 0.82 11.07
C ASP A 143 -1.76 1.36 9.94
N VAL A 144 -1.41 1.00 8.70
CA VAL A 144 -2.14 1.35 7.50
C VAL A 144 -2.85 0.13 6.95
N ARG A 145 -4.17 0.23 6.82
CA ARG A 145 -5.01 -0.83 6.27
C ARG A 145 -5.83 -0.33 5.09
N THR A 146 -5.76 -1.06 3.99
CA THR A 146 -6.62 -0.83 2.82
C THR A 146 -7.44 -2.07 2.49
N GLU A 147 -8.71 -1.86 2.16
CA GLU A 147 -9.62 -2.93 1.74
C GLU A 147 -10.48 -2.43 0.59
N PHE A 148 -10.57 -3.16 -0.52
CA PHE A 148 -11.42 -2.78 -1.66
C PHE A 148 -11.14 -1.35 -2.13
N LEU A 149 -9.86 -1.04 -2.34
CA LEU A 149 -9.38 0.29 -2.70
C LEU A 149 -8.98 0.31 -4.18
N ASP A 150 -9.58 1.24 -4.93
CA ASP A 150 -9.25 1.50 -6.33
C ASP A 150 -8.52 2.83 -6.45
N VAL A 151 -7.30 2.81 -6.98
CA VAL A 151 -6.52 4.00 -7.32
C VAL A 151 -6.32 4.03 -8.83
N LEU A 152 -7.02 4.96 -9.50
CA LEU A 152 -7.03 5.03 -10.96
C LEU A 152 -5.78 5.74 -11.53
N GLY A 153 -5.15 6.63 -10.76
CA GLY A 153 -3.82 7.20 -11.04
C GLY A 153 -2.73 6.50 -10.24
N SER A 154 -1.75 7.26 -9.72
CA SER A 154 -0.62 6.68 -8.97
C SER A 154 -0.89 6.55 -7.48
N ALA A 155 -0.31 5.52 -6.86
CA ALA A 155 -0.26 5.37 -5.41
C ALA A 155 1.18 5.49 -4.91
N ASP A 156 1.35 6.25 -3.83
CA ASP A 156 2.62 6.50 -3.18
C ASP A 156 2.40 6.46 -1.66
N LEU A 157 2.81 5.36 -1.04
CA LEU A 157 2.62 5.10 0.39
C LEU A 157 4.00 5.08 1.06
N ARG A 158 4.21 5.99 2.01
CA ARG A 158 5.41 6.09 2.83
C ARG A 158 5.04 5.89 4.30
N LEU A 159 5.64 4.92 4.98
CA LEU A 159 5.36 4.68 6.41
C LEU A 159 6.40 5.38 7.30
N GLY A 160 7.67 5.36 6.88
CA GLY A 160 8.67 6.30 7.35
C GLY A 160 9.66 5.65 8.31
N SER A 161 9.53 5.84 9.62
CA SER A 161 10.45 5.18 10.56
C SER A 161 9.74 4.64 11.79
N GLY A 162 10.05 3.41 12.16
CA GLY A 162 9.49 2.68 13.28
C GLY A 162 9.12 1.27 12.83
N ALA A 163 8.35 0.54 13.63
CA ALA A 163 7.87 -0.78 13.22
C ALA A 163 6.49 -0.62 12.60
N ASP A 164 6.45 -0.42 11.29
CA ASP A 164 5.23 -0.07 10.56
C ASP A 164 4.53 -1.30 9.98
N LYS A 165 3.23 -1.15 9.74
CA LYS A 165 2.40 -2.21 9.18
C LYS A 165 1.53 -1.68 8.05
N LEU A 166 1.60 -2.34 6.91
CA LEU A 166 0.72 -2.12 5.76
C LEU A 166 -0.01 -3.41 5.39
N ASP A 167 -1.32 -3.44 5.68
CA ASP A 167 -2.23 -4.50 5.26
C ASP A 167 -3.07 -4.05 4.06
N MET A 168 -3.05 -4.82 2.97
CA MET A 168 -3.84 -4.56 1.77
C MET A 168 -4.63 -5.79 1.37
N LEU A 169 -5.95 -5.67 1.36
CA LEU A 169 -6.84 -6.73 0.94
C LEU A 169 -7.65 -6.25 -0.26
N GLU A 170 -7.48 -6.92 -1.38
CA GLU A 170 -8.24 -6.74 -2.62
C GLU A 170 -8.32 -5.26 -3.05
N GLY A 171 -7.45 -4.85 -3.96
CA GLY A 171 -7.47 -3.49 -4.52
C GLY A 171 -7.05 -3.48 -5.97
N GLN A 172 -7.30 -2.36 -6.65
CA GLN A 172 -6.89 -2.14 -8.03
C GLN A 172 -6.09 -0.85 -8.17
N PHE A 173 -4.85 -0.97 -8.65
CA PHE A 173 -3.93 0.15 -8.88
C PHE A 173 -3.66 0.27 -10.38
N ASN A 174 -4.26 1.28 -11.03
CA ASN A 174 -4.16 1.46 -12.48
C ASN A 174 -2.91 2.23 -12.92
N GLY A 175 -2.41 3.11 -12.06
CA GLY A 175 -1.12 3.78 -12.25
C GLY A 175 0.03 2.97 -11.66
N THR A 176 1.17 3.64 -11.52
CA THR A 176 2.31 3.10 -10.78
C THR A 176 2.00 3.09 -9.28
N ALA A 177 2.41 2.04 -8.58
CA ALA A 177 2.31 1.95 -7.14
C ALA A 177 3.71 1.84 -6.52
N ALA A 178 3.98 2.71 -5.55
CA ALA A 178 5.20 2.68 -4.76
C ALA A 178 4.85 2.53 -3.28
N PHE A 179 5.51 1.60 -2.62
CA PHE A 179 5.39 1.32 -1.20
C PHE A 179 6.77 1.45 -0.56
N LEU A 180 6.95 2.47 0.26
CA LEU A 180 8.19 2.75 0.98
C LEU A 180 7.88 2.54 2.46
N LEU A 181 8.29 1.40 3.00
CA LEU A 181 8.04 1.10 4.41
C LEU A 181 8.97 1.95 5.28
N GLY A 182 10.22 2.07 4.86
CA GLY A 182 11.19 2.94 5.50
C GLY A 182 12.04 2.16 6.49
N GLY A 183 12.40 2.77 7.62
CA GLY A 183 13.36 2.17 8.55
C GLY A 183 12.74 1.63 9.83
N GLY A 184 13.13 0.43 10.21
CA GLY A 184 12.65 -0.30 11.38
C GLY A 184 12.12 -1.67 10.93
N ASN A 185 11.42 -2.38 11.82
CA ASN A 185 10.94 -3.73 11.51
C ASN A 185 9.54 -3.65 10.90
N ASP A 186 9.45 -3.62 9.58
CA ASP A 186 8.19 -3.37 8.89
C ASP A 186 7.48 -4.66 8.46
N SER A 187 6.16 -4.58 8.35
CA SER A 187 5.34 -5.67 7.82
C SER A 187 4.44 -5.21 6.69
N LEU A 188 4.55 -5.87 5.55
CA LEU A 188 3.71 -5.66 4.38
C LEU A 188 2.97 -6.94 4.04
N SER A 189 1.64 -6.89 4.08
CA SER A 189 0.77 -7.98 3.65
C SER A 189 -0.13 -7.50 2.52
N MET A 190 -0.06 -8.15 1.36
CA MET A 190 -0.98 -7.90 0.25
C MET A 190 -1.68 -9.19 -0.18
N GLN A 191 -3.00 -9.13 -0.29
CA GLN A 191 -3.81 -10.25 -0.75
C GLN A 191 -4.73 -9.82 -1.89
N GLY A 192 -4.71 -10.55 -3.01
CA GLY A 192 -5.69 -10.39 -4.10
C GLY A 192 -5.63 -9.03 -4.81
N THR A 193 -4.52 -8.30 -4.71
CA THR A 193 -4.39 -6.96 -5.31
C THR A 193 -3.94 -7.03 -6.76
N VAL A 194 -4.48 -6.13 -7.59
CA VAL A 194 -4.18 -6.00 -9.01
C VAL A 194 -3.41 -4.71 -9.28
N PHE A 195 -2.28 -4.82 -9.97
CA PHE A 195 -1.44 -3.70 -10.40
C PHE A 195 -1.39 -3.65 -11.93
N GLN A 196 -1.83 -2.55 -12.56
CA GLN A 196 -1.86 -2.44 -14.03
C GLN A 196 -0.54 -1.92 -14.64
N LYS A 197 0.36 -1.35 -13.84
CA LYS A 197 1.64 -0.78 -14.31
C LYS A 197 2.82 -1.16 -13.42
N GLY A 198 2.74 -2.32 -12.78
CA GLY A 198 3.76 -2.79 -11.85
C GLY A 198 3.66 -2.17 -10.45
N ALA A 199 4.55 -2.64 -9.57
CA ALA A 199 4.68 -2.18 -8.20
C ALA A 199 6.16 -2.17 -7.78
N ASP A 200 6.55 -1.11 -7.09
CA ASP A 200 7.85 -0.99 -6.43
C ASP A 200 7.63 -1.04 -4.92
N ILE A 201 8.27 -2.00 -4.25
CA ILE A 201 8.27 -2.16 -2.80
C ILE A 201 9.71 -1.96 -2.32
N LEU A 202 9.88 -0.99 -1.43
CA LEU A 202 11.15 -0.67 -0.80
C LEU A 202 10.91 -0.70 0.72
N SER A 203 11.38 -1.76 1.36
CA SER A 203 11.60 -1.77 2.80
C SER A 203 13.10 -1.58 3.03
N GLY A 204 13.48 -0.87 4.08
CA GLY A 204 14.89 -0.68 4.37
C GLY A 204 15.22 0.64 5.03
N GLY A 205 16.01 0.54 6.09
CA GLY A 205 16.49 1.66 6.87
C GLY A 205 17.91 1.44 7.35
N ALA A 206 18.23 2.03 8.49
CA ALA A 206 19.45 1.71 9.20
C ALA A 206 19.09 0.84 10.39
N LEU A 207 19.90 -0.20 10.61
CA LEU A 207 19.82 -1.19 11.69
C LEU A 207 19.26 -0.65 13.04
N PRO A 208 18.39 -1.42 13.74
CA PRO A 208 17.88 -2.73 13.32
C PRO A 208 16.62 -2.66 12.44
N ASP A 209 16.53 -3.51 11.41
CA ASP A 209 15.42 -3.59 10.44
C ASP A 209 15.11 -5.04 9.99
N GLN A 210 14.17 -5.73 10.64
CA GLN A 210 13.70 -7.05 10.17
C GLN A 210 12.36 -6.93 9.45
N ASP A 211 12.37 -6.94 8.11
CA ASP A 211 11.17 -6.74 7.32
C ASP A 211 10.48 -8.05 6.93
N ASN A 212 9.14 -8.02 6.94
CA ASN A 212 8.31 -9.14 6.51
C ASN A 212 7.34 -8.73 5.40
N ILE A 213 7.64 -9.18 4.19
CA ILE A 213 6.85 -8.93 2.98
C ILE A 213 6.14 -10.23 2.56
N SER A 214 4.81 -10.23 2.62
CA SER A 214 3.94 -11.33 2.22
C SER A 214 2.95 -10.91 1.15
N LEU A 215 3.09 -11.47 -0.05
CA LEU A 215 2.34 -11.11 -1.24
C LEU A 215 1.61 -12.33 -1.79
N THR A 216 0.28 -12.36 -1.71
CA THR A 216 -0.52 -13.54 -2.08
C THR A 216 -1.60 -13.20 -3.10
N GLY A 217 -1.70 -14.02 -4.15
CA GLY A 217 -2.78 -13.92 -5.14
C GLY A 217 -2.73 -12.63 -5.96
N LEU A 218 -1.54 -12.07 -6.19
CA LEU A 218 -1.41 -10.81 -6.92
C LEU A 218 -1.47 -11.00 -8.43
N ASN A 219 -2.02 -10.01 -9.13
CA ASN A 219 -1.91 -9.90 -10.58
C ASN A 219 -1.23 -8.59 -10.96
N ILE A 220 -0.04 -8.69 -11.53
CA ILE A 220 0.83 -7.55 -11.80
C ILE A 220 1.07 -7.48 -13.30
N ASN A 221 0.46 -6.50 -13.96
CA ASN A 221 0.76 -6.13 -15.34
C ASN A 221 1.89 -5.10 -15.32
N GLY A 222 3.13 -5.55 -15.53
CA GLY A 222 4.31 -4.72 -15.40
C GLY A 222 5.41 -5.40 -14.61
N ASN A 223 6.35 -4.62 -14.09
CA ASN A 223 7.42 -5.16 -13.25
C ASN A 223 6.96 -5.23 -11.78
N LEU A 224 7.41 -6.27 -11.07
CA LEU A 224 7.42 -6.28 -9.62
C LEU A 224 8.87 -6.12 -9.16
N LYS A 225 9.13 -5.09 -8.37
CA LYS A 225 10.42 -4.85 -7.74
C LYS A 225 10.25 -4.84 -6.23
N ILE A 226 11.08 -5.62 -5.56
CA ILE A 226 11.18 -5.67 -4.10
C ILE A 226 12.64 -5.42 -3.75
N ILE A 227 12.87 -4.43 -2.91
CA ILE A 227 14.15 -4.18 -2.25
C ILE A 227 13.87 -4.20 -0.75
N THR A 228 14.66 -4.97 0.00
CA THR A 228 14.66 -4.94 1.47
C THR A 228 15.97 -4.35 2.01
N GLY A 229 16.01 -4.12 3.32
CA GLY A 229 17.05 -3.39 4.03
C GLY A 229 18.27 -4.23 4.40
N ASP A 230 18.99 -3.77 5.43
CA ASP A 230 19.91 -4.64 6.16
C ASP A 230 19.09 -5.46 7.19
N ASP A 231 19.74 -6.34 7.96
CA ASP A 231 19.17 -7.34 8.87
C ASP A 231 18.39 -8.49 8.20
N ASP A 232 17.74 -9.34 9.02
CA ASP A 232 17.12 -10.59 8.57
C ASP A 232 15.74 -10.29 7.94
N ASP A 233 15.66 -10.31 6.60
CA ASP A 233 14.42 -10.05 5.88
C ASP A 233 13.71 -11.32 5.39
N SER A 234 12.38 -11.25 5.26
CA SER A 234 11.56 -12.32 4.70
C SER A 234 10.66 -11.81 3.59
N VAL A 235 10.83 -12.38 2.39
CA VAL A 235 9.99 -12.11 1.22
C VAL A 235 9.27 -13.39 0.77
N PHE A 236 7.95 -13.42 0.92
CA PHE A 236 7.08 -14.50 0.52
C PHE A 236 6.13 -14.07 -0.60
N LEU A 237 6.19 -14.74 -1.75
CA LEU A 237 5.24 -14.55 -2.86
C LEU A 237 4.50 -15.87 -3.11
N SER A 238 3.18 -15.81 -3.14
CA SER A 238 2.33 -16.99 -3.40
C SER A 238 1.24 -16.70 -4.40
N GLY A 239 0.99 -17.62 -5.34
CA GLY A 239 -0.13 -17.52 -6.29
C GLY A 239 -0.11 -16.22 -7.12
N THR A 240 1.08 -15.70 -7.41
CA THR A 240 1.28 -14.37 -8.01
C THR A 240 1.62 -14.49 -9.49
N PHE A 241 1.00 -13.63 -10.31
CA PHE A 241 1.22 -13.55 -11.75
C PHE A 241 1.84 -12.20 -12.10
N VAL A 242 3.10 -12.21 -12.58
CA VAL A 242 3.81 -11.04 -13.11
C VAL A 242 3.76 -11.12 -14.64
N SER A 243 2.81 -10.42 -15.22
CA SER A 243 2.54 -10.39 -16.66
C SER A 243 3.25 -9.21 -17.34
N GLY A 244 3.55 -9.35 -18.63
CA GLY A 244 4.16 -8.26 -19.40
C GLY A 244 3.11 -7.31 -19.97
N LEU A 245 3.41 -6.01 -19.97
CA LEU A 245 2.62 -5.05 -20.74
C LEU A 245 2.86 -5.25 -22.25
N PRO A 246 1.81 -5.39 -23.08
CA PRO A 246 1.93 -5.56 -24.52
C PRO A 246 2.82 -4.47 -25.15
N GLY A 247 3.76 -4.88 -26.00
CA GLY A 247 4.68 -3.96 -26.68
C GLY A 247 5.83 -3.42 -25.81
N THR A 248 6.00 -3.90 -24.58
CA THR A 248 7.06 -3.46 -23.66
C THR A 248 8.03 -4.58 -23.27
N THR A 249 9.12 -4.20 -22.58
CA THR A 249 10.06 -5.11 -21.91
C THR A 249 9.65 -5.45 -20.47
N GLN A 250 8.47 -5.01 -20.02
CA GLN A 250 8.00 -5.25 -18.66
C GLN A 250 7.46 -6.69 -18.49
N GLY A 251 7.21 -7.05 -17.23
CA GLY A 251 6.83 -8.40 -16.80
C GLY A 251 7.95 -9.12 -16.05
N GLN A 252 8.88 -8.35 -15.48
CA GLN A 252 10.05 -8.85 -14.76
C GLN A 252 9.77 -8.89 -13.26
N LEU A 253 10.35 -9.88 -12.58
CA LEU A 253 10.44 -9.92 -11.12
C LEU A 253 11.89 -9.60 -10.71
N SER A 254 12.07 -8.64 -9.81
CA SER A 254 13.34 -8.36 -9.16
C SER A 254 13.15 -8.38 -7.65
N ILE A 255 13.93 -9.20 -6.95
CA ILE A 255 14.03 -9.20 -5.49
C ILE A 255 15.50 -8.98 -5.15
N GLN A 256 15.78 -7.99 -4.32
CA GLN A 256 17.11 -7.72 -3.80
C GLN A 256 17.01 -7.51 -2.30
N THR A 257 17.69 -8.34 -1.53
CA THR A 257 17.84 -8.15 -0.09
C THR A 257 19.23 -7.59 0.22
N GLY A 258 19.43 -7.12 1.46
CA GLY A 258 20.67 -6.50 1.90
C GLY A 258 21.53 -7.45 2.72
N ARG A 259 22.08 -6.97 3.84
CA ARG A 259 22.91 -7.80 4.72
C ARG A 259 22.03 -8.50 5.74
N GLY A 260 22.22 -9.78 5.99
CA GLY A 260 21.51 -10.47 7.07
C GLY A 260 21.24 -11.91 6.68
N GLN A 261 20.43 -12.63 7.45
CA GLN A 261 19.98 -13.96 7.06
C GLN A 261 18.63 -13.87 6.36
N ASP A 262 18.67 -13.69 5.05
CA ASP A 262 17.48 -13.41 4.27
C ASP A 262 16.76 -14.68 3.81
N TYR A 263 15.43 -14.58 3.73
CA TYR A 263 14.57 -15.66 3.28
C TYR A 263 13.66 -15.21 2.12
N VAL A 264 13.88 -15.77 0.94
CA VAL A 264 13.01 -15.56 -0.23
C VAL A 264 12.29 -16.86 -0.58
N SER A 265 10.96 -16.83 -0.62
CA SER A 265 10.14 -17.99 -0.95
C SER A 265 9.07 -17.66 -1.98
N LEU A 266 9.13 -18.33 -3.12
CA LEU A 266 8.20 -18.19 -4.24
C LEU A 266 7.41 -19.48 -4.43
N VAL A 267 6.08 -19.40 -4.34
CA VAL A 267 5.17 -20.54 -4.44
C VAL A 267 4.08 -20.28 -5.47
N ASN A 268 3.92 -21.14 -6.48
CA ASN A 268 2.91 -20.98 -7.53
C ASN A 268 3.00 -19.59 -8.20
N VAL A 269 4.21 -19.21 -8.64
CA VAL A 269 4.48 -17.89 -9.23
C VAL A 269 4.73 -18.03 -10.73
N SER A 270 4.13 -17.16 -11.53
CA SER A 270 4.37 -17.08 -12.97
C SER A 270 4.92 -15.71 -13.35
N ILE A 271 6.05 -15.68 -14.05
CA ILE A 271 6.75 -14.45 -14.45
C ILE A 271 6.92 -14.47 -15.97
N ALA A 272 6.37 -13.47 -16.65
CA ALA A 272 6.34 -13.44 -18.12
C ALA A 272 7.72 -13.21 -18.75
N ARG A 273 8.58 -12.43 -18.07
CA ARG A 273 9.93 -12.07 -18.52
C ARG A 273 10.97 -12.60 -17.55
N ASP A 274 11.98 -11.80 -17.27
CA ASP A 274 13.15 -12.21 -16.51
C ASP A 274 12.86 -12.20 -15.01
N MET A 275 13.56 -13.06 -14.30
CA MET A 275 13.58 -13.13 -12.83
C MET A 275 14.99 -12.84 -12.35
N VAL A 276 15.14 -11.92 -11.40
CA VAL A 276 16.41 -11.61 -10.72
C VAL A 276 16.20 -11.67 -9.22
N ILE A 277 16.98 -12.49 -8.53
CA ILE A 277 16.99 -12.60 -7.06
C ILE A 277 18.43 -12.48 -6.59
N LEU A 278 18.70 -11.49 -5.74
CA LEU A 278 20.01 -11.21 -5.15
C LEU A 278 19.84 -11.19 -3.63
N LEU A 279 20.50 -12.10 -2.90
CA LEU A 279 20.30 -12.27 -1.46
C LEU A 279 21.29 -11.52 -0.56
N GLY A 280 22.27 -10.81 -1.15
CA GLY A 280 23.27 -10.07 -0.38
C GLY A 280 24.31 -10.97 0.31
N PRO A 281 25.07 -10.45 1.30
CA PRO A 281 26.01 -11.24 2.09
C PRO A 281 25.35 -11.92 3.30
N GLU A 282 26.06 -12.92 3.84
CA GLU A 282 25.69 -13.74 5.00
C GLU A 282 24.97 -15.04 4.59
N ASN A 283 24.10 -15.61 5.43
CA ASN A 283 23.57 -16.96 5.18
C ASN A 283 22.10 -16.88 4.78
N ASP A 284 21.86 -16.95 3.48
CA ASP A 284 20.54 -16.72 2.93
C ASP A 284 19.86 -18.01 2.46
N SER A 285 18.57 -17.92 2.20
CA SER A 285 17.79 -19.04 1.72
C SER A 285 16.79 -18.63 0.65
N ALA A 286 16.86 -19.31 -0.49
CA ALA A 286 15.88 -19.20 -1.56
C ALA A 286 15.12 -20.51 -1.75
N ASN A 287 13.79 -20.43 -1.70
CA ASN A 287 12.89 -21.54 -1.92
C ASN A 287 11.95 -21.27 -3.10
N PHE A 288 11.93 -22.20 -4.06
CA PHE A 288 11.02 -22.16 -5.20
C PHE A 288 10.14 -23.40 -5.19
N SER A 289 8.83 -23.20 -5.30
CA SER A 289 7.83 -24.25 -5.42
C SER A 289 6.86 -23.91 -6.54
N TYR A 290 6.96 -24.62 -7.67
CA TYR A 290 6.12 -24.39 -8.87
C TYR A 290 6.22 -22.94 -9.39
N VAL A 291 7.41 -22.57 -9.87
CA VAL A 291 7.70 -21.24 -10.38
C VAL A 291 8.04 -21.32 -11.87
N ASP A 292 7.31 -20.58 -12.70
CA ASP A 292 7.51 -20.53 -14.14
C ASP A 292 8.04 -19.15 -14.56
N VAL A 293 9.23 -19.10 -15.16
CA VAL A 293 9.86 -17.89 -15.68
C VAL A 293 9.95 -17.97 -17.20
N GLY A 294 9.23 -17.09 -17.90
CA GLY A 294 9.22 -17.04 -19.36
C GLY A 294 10.52 -16.48 -19.96
N GLY A 295 11.23 -15.64 -19.21
CA GLY A 295 12.52 -15.06 -19.53
C GLY A 295 13.73 -15.86 -19.02
N LYS A 296 14.84 -15.15 -18.82
CA LYS A 296 16.03 -15.67 -18.13
C LYS A 296 15.85 -15.55 -16.62
N GLY A 297 16.49 -16.43 -15.88
CA GLY A 297 16.61 -16.34 -14.43
C GLY A 297 18.03 -16.00 -14.02
N THR A 298 18.18 -15.12 -13.03
CA THR A 298 19.42 -14.89 -12.29
C THR A 298 19.12 -15.06 -10.81
N LEU A 299 19.91 -15.89 -10.15
CA LEU A 299 19.85 -16.12 -8.72
C LEU A 299 21.27 -16.07 -8.17
N ASP A 300 21.52 -15.11 -7.29
CA ASP A 300 22.81 -14.92 -6.64
C ASP A 300 22.62 -14.87 -5.13
N GLY A 301 23.21 -15.84 -4.43
CA GLY A 301 23.18 -15.87 -2.97
C GLY A 301 24.20 -14.95 -2.32
N GLY A 302 25.10 -14.31 -3.10
CA GLY A 302 26.21 -13.52 -2.56
C GLY A 302 27.11 -14.30 -1.59
N PRO A 303 28.02 -13.63 -0.86
CA PRO A 303 29.01 -14.34 -0.04
C PRO A 303 28.38 -14.93 1.24
N GLY A 304 28.58 -16.23 1.46
CA GLY A 304 28.24 -16.91 2.71
C GLY A 304 27.73 -18.33 2.46
N THR A 305 27.00 -18.90 3.43
CA THR A 305 26.48 -20.27 3.33
C THR A 305 24.99 -20.24 2.98
N ASN A 306 24.71 -20.27 1.68
CA ASN A 306 23.35 -20.10 1.17
C ASN A 306 22.64 -21.43 0.90
N LEU A 307 21.32 -21.44 1.10
CA LEU A 307 20.46 -22.60 0.88
C LEU A 307 19.55 -22.37 -0.32
N LEU A 308 19.43 -23.41 -1.15
CA LEU A 308 18.58 -23.37 -2.34
C LEU A 308 17.69 -24.60 -2.44
N SER A 309 16.38 -24.39 -2.38
CA SER A 309 15.35 -25.39 -2.68
C SER A 309 14.65 -25.03 -3.99
N ARG A 310 14.56 -25.96 -4.94
CA ARG A 310 14.02 -25.71 -6.29
C ARG A 310 13.07 -26.80 -6.76
N ILE A 311 11.88 -26.85 -6.18
CA ILE A 311 10.84 -27.79 -6.57
C ILE A 311 10.00 -27.16 -7.67
N GLY A 312 10.01 -27.75 -8.88
CA GLY A 312 9.15 -27.28 -9.96
C GLY A 312 9.49 -25.88 -10.49
N LEU A 313 10.74 -25.42 -10.35
CA LEU A 313 11.24 -24.20 -10.99
C LEU A 313 11.51 -24.47 -12.49
N ARG A 314 10.90 -23.70 -13.39
CA ARG A 314 11.09 -23.80 -14.84
C ARG A 314 11.54 -22.47 -15.43
N VAL A 315 12.70 -22.47 -16.10
CA VAL A 315 13.30 -21.28 -16.72
C VAL A 315 13.84 -21.64 -18.11
N PRO A 316 12.98 -21.75 -19.14
CA PRO A 316 13.35 -22.34 -20.44
C PRO A 316 14.46 -21.58 -21.20
N ARG A 317 14.65 -20.28 -20.90
CA ARG A 317 15.68 -19.45 -21.55
C ARG A 317 17.00 -19.40 -20.77
N GLY A 318 17.13 -20.22 -19.72
CA GLY A 318 18.35 -20.37 -18.93
C GLY A 318 18.25 -19.69 -17.56
N LEU A 319 18.83 -20.36 -16.57
CA LEU A 319 18.95 -19.93 -15.19
C LEU A 319 20.43 -19.85 -14.81
N ALA A 320 20.91 -18.65 -14.51
CA ALA A 320 22.23 -18.43 -13.92
C ALA A 320 22.11 -18.51 -12.40
N ILE A 321 22.96 -19.33 -11.78
CA ILE A 321 23.02 -19.52 -10.32
C ILE A 321 24.46 -19.33 -9.88
N SER A 322 24.67 -18.45 -8.91
CA SER A 322 25.96 -18.22 -8.26
C SER A 322 25.81 -18.23 -6.75
N ASN A 323 26.90 -18.60 -6.08
CA ASN A 323 27.00 -18.59 -4.61
C ASN A 323 25.94 -19.45 -3.89
N PHE A 324 25.63 -20.62 -4.45
CA PHE A 324 24.96 -21.72 -3.78
C PHE A 324 25.81 -22.99 -3.90
N PRO A 325 25.85 -23.86 -2.88
CA PRO A 325 26.57 -25.13 -2.91
C PRO A 325 25.95 -26.17 -3.85
#